data_AF-A0A672KD20-F1
#
_entry.id   AF-A0A672KD20-F1
#
_cell.length_a   1.000
_cell.length_b   1.000
_cell.length_c   1.000
_cell.angle_alpha   90.00
_cell.angle_beta   90.00
_cell.angle_gamma   90.00
#
_symmetry.space_group_name_H-M   'P 1'
#
loop_
_entity.id
_entity.type
_entity.pdbx_description
1 polymer ?
#
loop_
_entity_poly.entity_id
_entity_poly.type
_entity_poly.pdbx_seq_one_letter_code
_entity_poly.pdbx_strand_id
1 'polypeptide(L)'
;MFMDSPEDERTKLVSCLGAFRQYWSTLPQESHDQCVQWIVRFIHSQHSPKRISFLYDCLAMAVETSLLPPSVGVSLYSLHLCDCQGVRDLLKAVMDKIQTVPNFMSSAVVQQLLAAREVVEYILDRNACLLPAYFAVTEIRKLYPEGMLSHWLLGSLISDFVDSFRPTARINSICGRCNLLPVVNNSGAICNSWKLDPTTLRFPLRGMLPYDKVPLSTSQNY
;
A
#
# COMPACT_ATOMS: atom_id res chain seq x y z
N MET A 1 15.92 -43.59 0.77
CA MET A 1 15.91 -42.36 1.60
C MET A 1 16.08 -41.20 0.62
N PHE A 2 14.99 -40.75 0.01
CA PHE A 2 15.01 -39.62 -0.91
C PHE A 2 15.19 -38.37 -0.06
N MET A 3 16.34 -37.71 -0.21
CA MET A 3 16.57 -36.42 0.42
C MET A 3 15.68 -35.41 -0.31
N ASP A 4 14.67 -34.87 0.37
CA ASP A 4 13.99 -33.66 -0.07
C ASP A 4 14.98 -32.51 0.03
N SER A 5 15.84 -32.35 -0.98
CA SER A 5 16.69 -31.18 -1.12
C SER A 5 15.83 -30.00 -1.59
N PRO A 6 16.01 -28.78 -1.05
CA PRO A 6 15.34 -27.58 -1.58
C PRO A 6 15.60 -27.35 -3.08
N GLU A 7 16.70 -27.88 -3.62
CA GLU A 7 17.00 -27.85 -5.06
C GLU A 7 16.08 -28.78 -5.87
N ASP A 8 15.65 -29.92 -5.31
CA ASP A 8 14.72 -30.84 -5.95
C ASP A 8 13.31 -30.24 -6.02
N GLU A 9 12.89 -29.49 -5.00
CA GLU A 9 11.61 -28.78 -5.04
C GLU A 9 11.61 -27.66 -6.09
N ARG A 10 12.69 -26.88 -6.18
CA ARG A 10 12.86 -25.87 -7.23
C ARG A 10 12.81 -26.49 -8.62
N THR A 11 13.47 -27.62 -8.83
CA THR A 11 13.50 -28.33 -10.11
C THR A 11 12.14 -28.87 -10.52
N LYS A 12 11.35 -29.39 -9.56
CA LYS A 12 9.96 -29.81 -9.79
C LYS A 12 9.09 -28.63 -10.24
N LEU A 13 9.17 -27.48 -9.56
CA LEU A 13 8.39 -26.28 -9.91
C LEU A 13 8.75 -25.76 -11.30
N VAL A 14 10.05 -25.69 -11.63
CA VAL A 14 10.52 -25.28 -12.97
C VAL A 14 10.04 -26.24 -14.05
N SER A 15 10.04 -27.54 -13.79
CA SER A 15 9.52 -28.55 -14.73
C SER A 15 8.02 -28.38 -14.98
N CYS A 16 7.22 -28.12 -13.93
CA CYS A 16 5.78 -27.86 -14.07
C CYS A 16 5.49 -26.61 -14.92
N LEU A 17 6.37 -25.62 -14.88
CA LEU A 17 6.24 -24.39 -15.68
C LEU A 17 6.70 -24.55 -17.14
N GLY A 18 7.31 -25.69 -17.53
CA GLY A 18 7.87 -25.87 -18.87
C GLY A 18 6.85 -25.71 -20.01
N ALA A 19 5.67 -26.33 -19.86
CA ALA A 19 4.58 -26.19 -20.85
C ALA A 19 4.00 -24.77 -20.86
N PHE A 20 3.85 -24.17 -19.68
CA PHE A 20 3.38 -22.79 -19.56
C PHE A 20 4.35 -21.80 -20.19
N ARG A 21 5.66 -22.00 -20.03
CA ARG A 21 6.69 -21.16 -20.64
C ARG A 21 6.60 -21.15 -22.16
N GLN A 22 6.40 -22.31 -22.78
CA GLN A 22 6.20 -22.40 -24.23
C GLN A 22 4.95 -21.63 -24.65
N TYR A 23 3.82 -21.87 -23.99
CA TYR A 23 2.58 -21.14 -24.27
C TYR A 23 2.75 -19.61 -24.11
N TRP A 24 3.35 -19.16 -23.01
CA TRP A 24 3.58 -17.75 -22.71
C TRP A 24 4.43 -17.06 -23.78
N SER A 25 5.46 -17.73 -24.29
CA SER A 25 6.32 -17.18 -25.35
C SER A 25 5.61 -16.97 -26.69
N THR A 26 4.53 -17.71 -26.94
CA THR A 26 3.70 -17.59 -28.14
C THR A 26 2.55 -16.59 -27.99
N LEU A 27 2.30 -16.12 -26.76
CA LEU A 27 1.16 -15.29 -26.45
C LEU A 27 1.47 -13.80 -26.74
N PRO A 28 0.61 -13.07 -27.48
CA PRO A 28 0.76 -11.64 -27.68
C PRO A 28 0.74 -10.87 -26.36
N GLN A 29 1.53 -9.80 -26.27
CA GLN A 29 1.69 -9.01 -25.04
C GLN A 29 0.36 -8.42 -24.53
N GLU A 30 -0.57 -8.07 -25.43
CA GLU A 30 -1.92 -7.58 -25.09
C GLU A 30 -2.77 -8.62 -24.33
N SER A 31 -2.47 -9.91 -24.50
CA SER A 31 -3.20 -11.01 -23.85
C SER A 31 -2.58 -11.47 -22.53
N HIS A 32 -1.39 -10.94 -22.17
CA HIS A 32 -0.66 -11.35 -20.97
C HIS A 32 -1.47 -11.08 -19.70
N ASP A 33 -2.05 -9.89 -19.57
CA ASP A 33 -2.87 -9.51 -18.42
C ASP A 33 -4.11 -10.40 -18.28
N GLN A 34 -4.79 -10.70 -19.39
CA GLN A 34 -5.97 -11.57 -19.37
C GLN A 34 -5.60 -13.00 -18.96
N CYS A 35 -4.48 -13.52 -19.46
CA CYS A 35 -3.99 -14.84 -19.11
C CYS A 35 -3.67 -14.93 -17.61
N VAL A 36 -2.98 -13.94 -17.07
CA VAL A 36 -2.66 -13.84 -15.65
C VAL A 36 -3.92 -13.79 -14.79
N GLN A 37 -4.88 -12.92 -15.14
CA GLN A 37 -6.14 -12.81 -14.42
C GLN A 37 -6.90 -14.14 -14.42
N TRP A 38 -6.89 -14.86 -15.54
CA TRP A 38 -7.50 -16.17 -15.64
C TRP A 38 -6.81 -17.19 -14.73
N ILE A 39 -5.47 -17.22 -14.68
CA ILE A 39 -4.72 -18.11 -13.79
C ILE A 39 -5.06 -17.83 -12.32
N VAL A 40 -5.06 -16.58 -11.89
CA VAL A 40 -5.41 -16.22 -10.49
C VAL A 40 -6.84 -16.64 -10.16
N ARG A 41 -7.80 -16.40 -11.06
CA ARG A 41 -9.19 -16.85 -10.89
C ARG A 41 -9.29 -18.38 -10.82
N PHE A 42 -8.51 -19.10 -11.62
CA PHE A 42 -8.46 -20.56 -11.61
C PHE A 42 -7.87 -21.11 -10.30
N ILE A 43 -6.85 -20.45 -9.74
CA ILE A 43 -6.28 -20.83 -8.44
C ILE A 43 -7.32 -20.61 -7.34
N HIS A 44 -8.01 -19.48 -7.36
CA HIS A 44 -9.06 -19.15 -6.39
C HIS A 44 -10.30 -20.05 -6.47
N SER A 45 -10.56 -20.67 -7.63
CA SER A 45 -11.65 -21.64 -7.78
C SER A 45 -11.30 -23.04 -7.25
N GLN A 46 -10.04 -23.29 -6.85
CA GLN A 46 -9.66 -24.56 -6.25
C GLN A 46 -10.15 -24.65 -4.80
N HIS A 47 -10.54 -25.85 -4.36
CA HIS A 47 -11.00 -26.09 -3.00
C HIS A 47 -9.91 -26.66 -2.06
N SER A 48 -8.81 -27.19 -2.62
CA SER A 48 -7.74 -27.81 -1.84
C SER A 48 -6.67 -26.78 -1.46
N PRO A 49 -6.46 -26.47 -0.17
CA PRO A 49 -5.47 -25.49 0.26
C PRO A 49 -4.03 -25.89 -0.12
N LYS A 50 -3.72 -27.19 -0.12
CA LYS A 50 -2.42 -27.70 -0.58
C LYS A 50 -2.19 -27.42 -2.07
N ARG A 51 -3.23 -27.56 -2.89
CA ARG A 51 -3.16 -27.27 -4.32
C ARG A 51 -3.03 -25.78 -4.58
N ILE A 52 -3.76 -24.95 -3.84
CA ILE A 52 -3.65 -23.49 -3.92
C ILE A 52 -2.22 -23.05 -3.59
N SER A 53 -1.65 -23.54 -2.47
CA SER A 53 -0.27 -23.26 -2.08
C SER A 53 0.71 -23.60 -3.20
N PHE A 54 0.67 -24.85 -3.70
CA PHE A 54 1.54 -25.31 -4.77
C PHE A 54 1.43 -24.45 -6.05
N LEU A 55 0.22 -24.03 -6.42
CA LEU A 55 0.02 -23.17 -7.60
C LEU A 55 0.58 -21.75 -7.38
N TYR A 56 0.49 -21.23 -6.16
CA TYR A 56 1.15 -19.97 -5.80
C TYR A 56 2.67 -20.11 -5.76
N ASP A 57 3.22 -21.25 -5.33
CA ASP A 57 4.66 -21.53 -5.39
C ASP A 57 5.14 -21.60 -6.84
N CYS A 58 4.36 -22.20 -7.75
CA CYS A 58 4.61 -22.16 -9.19
C CYS A 58 4.58 -20.73 -9.74
N LEU A 59 3.63 -19.90 -9.35
CA LEU A 59 3.58 -18.49 -9.78
C LEU A 59 4.78 -17.69 -9.26
N ALA A 60 5.16 -17.88 -7.98
CA ALA A 60 6.32 -17.25 -7.39
C ALA A 60 7.60 -17.65 -8.17
N MET A 61 7.77 -18.94 -8.48
CA MET A 61 8.88 -19.43 -9.28
C MET A 61 8.88 -18.87 -10.71
N ALA A 62 7.70 -18.70 -11.32
CA ALA A 62 7.58 -18.08 -12.64
C ALA A 62 8.01 -16.60 -12.62
N VAL A 63 7.73 -15.87 -11.54
CA VAL A 63 8.22 -14.50 -11.36
C VAL A 63 9.73 -14.47 -11.11
N GLU A 64 10.25 -15.34 -10.24
CA GLU A 64 11.70 -15.45 -9.97
C GLU A 64 12.51 -15.77 -11.24
N THR A 65 11.97 -16.64 -12.10
CA THR A 65 12.61 -17.01 -13.38
C THR A 65 12.40 -15.97 -14.48
N SER A 66 11.81 -14.81 -14.16
CA SER A 66 11.49 -13.73 -15.11
C SER A 66 10.57 -14.18 -16.26
N LEU A 67 9.79 -15.24 -16.05
CA LEU A 67 8.79 -15.70 -17.01
C LEU A 67 7.54 -14.80 -16.95
N LEU A 68 7.10 -14.45 -15.74
CA LEU A 68 5.99 -13.54 -15.49
C LEU A 68 6.49 -12.18 -14.98
N PRO A 69 5.83 -11.07 -15.34
CA PRO A 69 6.12 -9.77 -14.75
C PRO A 69 5.94 -9.79 -13.22
N PRO A 70 6.82 -9.10 -12.46
CA PRO A 70 6.74 -9.04 -11.00
C PRO A 70 5.44 -8.48 -10.44
N SER A 71 4.79 -7.60 -11.20
CA SER A 71 3.50 -6.98 -10.86
C SER A 71 2.36 -7.99 -10.64
N VAL A 72 2.57 -9.25 -11.02
CA VAL A 72 1.62 -10.36 -10.92
C VAL A 72 1.83 -11.21 -9.65
N GLY A 73 3.03 -11.18 -9.07
CA GLY A 73 3.40 -12.01 -7.92
C GLY A 73 2.94 -11.41 -6.59
N VAL A 74 2.29 -12.21 -5.75
CA VAL A 74 1.87 -11.82 -4.39
C VAL A 74 2.94 -12.19 -3.33
N SER A 75 4.05 -12.81 -3.74
CA SER A 75 5.11 -13.22 -2.81
C SER A 75 5.93 -12.01 -2.36
N LEU A 76 6.30 -11.97 -1.07
CA LEU A 76 7.15 -10.94 -0.48
C LEU A 76 8.47 -10.75 -1.27
N TYR A 77 9.02 -11.84 -1.81
CA TYR A 77 10.24 -11.83 -2.63
C TYR A 77 10.05 -11.15 -3.99
N SER A 78 8.83 -11.14 -4.53
CA SER A 78 8.50 -10.50 -5.82
C SER A 78 8.33 -8.98 -5.71
N LEU A 79 8.09 -8.44 -4.50
CA LEU A 79 7.91 -7.00 -4.29
C LEU A 79 9.15 -6.18 -4.67
N HIS A 80 10.35 -6.72 -4.47
CA HIS A 80 11.62 -6.07 -4.87
C HIS A 80 11.79 -5.95 -6.38
N LEU A 81 11.05 -6.72 -7.16
CA LEU A 81 11.10 -6.71 -8.61
C LEU A 81 10.05 -5.77 -9.22
N CYS A 82 9.13 -5.21 -8.42
CA CYS A 82 8.14 -4.24 -8.85
C CYS A 82 8.70 -2.81 -8.83
N ASP A 83 8.33 -2.00 -9.82
CA ASP A 83 8.60 -0.55 -9.79
C ASP A 83 7.83 0.12 -8.63
N CYS A 84 8.34 1.24 -8.13
CA CYS A 84 7.75 1.98 -7.01
C CYS A 84 6.26 2.36 -7.23
N GLN A 85 5.84 2.54 -8.48
CA GLN A 85 4.43 2.78 -8.82
C GLN A 85 3.58 1.51 -8.64
N GLY A 86 4.08 0.35 -9.05
CA GLY A 86 3.42 -0.94 -8.83
C GLY A 86 3.28 -1.28 -7.34
N VAL A 87 4.33 -1.02 -6.54
CA VAL A 87 4.25 -1.21 -5.08
C VAL A 87 3.21 -0.29 -4.44
N ARG A 88 3.12 0.96 -4.89
CA ARG A 88 2.11 1.92 -4.42
C ARG A 88 0.68 1.46 -4.76
N ASP A 89 0.45 0.99 -5.97
CA ASP A 89 -0.87 0.50 -6.40
C ASP A 89 -1.27 -0.77 -5.65
N LEU A 90 -0.30 -1.67 -5.39
CA LEU A 90 -0.50 -2.85 -4.55
C LEU A 90 -0.83 -2.48 -3.11
N LEU A 91 -0.09 -1.54 -2.51
CA LEU A 91 -0.37 -1.04 -1.15
C LEU A 91 -1.81 -0.55 -1.04
N LYS A 92 -2.27 0.24 -2.02
CA LYS A 92 -3.65 0.70 -2.08
C LYS A 92 -4.64 -0.47 -2.18
N ALA A 93 -4.41 -1.42 -3.10
CA ALA A 93 -5.30 -2.57 -3.29
C ALA A 93 -5.41 -3.45 -2.04
N VAL A 94 -4.28 -3.68 -1.34
CA VAL A 94 -4.27 -4.46 -0.09
C VAL A 94 -5.01 -3.72 1.02
N MET A 95 -4.77 -2.41 1.18
CA MET A 95 -5.50 -1.61 2.17
C MET A 95 -7.01 -1.56 1.89
N ASP A 96 -7.42 -1.40 0.63
CA ASP A 96 -8.83 -1.42 0.23
C ASP A 96 -9.48 -2.78 0.55
N LYS A 97 -8.75 -3.90 0.34
CA LYS A 97 -9.24 -5.24 0.72
C LYS A 97 -9.34 -5.40 2.23
N ILE A 98 -8.38 -4.91 3.00
CA ILE A 98 -8.42 -4.96 4.47
C ILE A 98 -9.64 -4.18 5.00
N GLN A 99 -10.04 -3.06 4.38
CA GLN A 99 -11.25 -2.33 4.78
C GLN A 99 -12.55 -3.12 4.62
N THR A 100 -12.59 -4.12 3.74
CA THR A 100 -13.77 -4.99 3.59
C THR A 100 -13.92 -6.01 4.71
N VAL A 101 -12.91 -6.18 5.57
CA VAL A 101 -12.92 -7.14 6.66
C VAL A 101 -13.79 -6.63 7.82
N PRO A 102 -14.74 -7.43 8.33
CA PRO A 102 -15.56 -7.04 9.47
C PRO A 102 -14.75 -6.81 10.76
N ASN A 103 -15.25 -5.93 11.64
CA ASN A 103 -14.65 -5.67 12.96
C ASN A 103 -14.80 -6.86 13.94
N PHE A 104 -15.73 -7.78 13.68
CA PHE A 104 -15.99 -8.95 14.51
C PHE A 104 -15.78 -10.21 13.69
N MET A 105 -14.75 -10.98 14.04
CA MET A 105 -14.33 -12.18 13.33
C MET A 105 -13.92 -13.26 14.32
N SER A 106 -13.98 -14.53 13.89
CA SER A 106 -13.41 -15.65 14.67
C SER A 106 -11.88 -15.54 14.74
N SER A 107 -11.31 -15.83 15.91
CA SER A 107 -9.86 -15.77 16.16
C SER A 107 -9.05 -16.66 15.21
N ALA A 108 -9.63 -17.75 14.68
CA ALA A 108 -8.99 -18.65 13.74
C ALA A 108 -8.64 -17.97 12.39
N VAL A 109 -9.46 -17.02 11.93
CA VAL A 109 -9.25 -16.32 10.66
C VAL A 109 -8.25 -15.18 10.80
N VAL A 110 -8.09 -14.65 12.02
CA VAL A 110 -7.15 -13.55 12.31
C VAL A 110 -5.72 -13.93 11.94
N GLN A 111 -5.29 -15.17 12.20
CA GLN A 111 -3.95 -15.63 11.83
C GLN A 111 -3.70 -15.59 10.31
N GLN A 112 -4.72 -15.90 9.51
CA GLN A 112 -4.62 -15.81 8.05
C GLN A 112 -4.58 -14.35 7.57
N LEU A 113 -5.27 -13.45 8.27
CA LEU A 113 -5.25 -12.02 7.99
C LEU A 113 -3.91 -11.36 8.35
N LEU A 114 -3.14 -11.93 9.29
CA LEU A 114 -1.81 -11.42 9.64
C LEU A 114 -0.85 -11.46 8.45
N ALA A 115 -0.98 -12.43 7.53
CA ALA A 115 -0.17 -12.45 6.31
C ALA A 115 -0.35 -11.16 5.47
N ALA A 116 -1.58 -10.64 5.39
CA ALA A 116 -1.83 -9.36 4.72
C ALA A 116 -1.22 -8.17 5.48
N ARG A 117 -1.21 -8.23 6.81
CA ARG A 117 -0.56 -7.22 7.67
C ARG A 117 0.96 -7.22 7.45
N GLU A 118 1.60 -8.37 7.37
CA GLU A 118 3.05 -8.50 7.12
C GLU A 118 3.46 -7.92 5.76
N VAL A 119 2.63 -8.12 4.72
CA VAL A 119 2.87 -7.48 3.41
C VAL A 119 2.84 -5.96 3.52
N VAL A 120 1.85 -5.39 4.23
CA VAL A 120 1.79 -3.95 4.46
C VAL A 120 2.98 -3.47 5.28
N GLU A 121 3.37 -4.20 6.33
CA GLU A 121 4.52 -3.88 7.17
C GLU A 121 5.82 -3.84 6.36
N TYR A 122 6.03 -4.82 5.48
CA TYR A 122 7.19 -4.87 4.61
C TYR A 122 7.20 -3.75 3.57
N ILE A 123 6.05 -3.42 2.99
CA ILE A 123 5.93 -2.27 2.07
C ILE A 123 6.25 -0.94 2.77
N LEU A 124 5.87 -0.80 4.05
CA LEU A 124 6.11 0.39 4.84
C LEU A 124 7.51 0.42 5.50
N ASP A 125 8.27 -0.66 5.42
CA ASP A 125 9.64 -0.69 5.92
C ASP A 125 10.54 0.23 5.07
N ARG A 126 11.06 1.27 5.73
CA ARG A 126 11.96 2.24 5.11
C ARG A 126 13.29 1.62 4.70
N ASN A 127 13.70 0.54 5.36
CA ASN A 127 14.94 -0.17 5.04
C ASN A 127 14.79 -1.06 3.79
N ALA A 128 13.59 -1.58 3.55
CA ALA A 128 13.28 -2.34 2.33
C ALA A 128 13.30 -1.46 1.08
N CYS A 129 13.16 -0.13 1.22
CA CYS A 129 13.29 0.87 0.16
C CYS A 129 12.43 0.59 -1.10
N LEU A 130 11.28 -0.08 -0.90
CA LEU A 130 10.37 -0.48 -1.97
C LEU A 130 9.69 0.70 -2.68
N LEU A 131 9.38 1.76 -1.93
CA LEU A 131 8.90 3.02 -2.46
C LEU A 131 9.32 4.19 -1.56
N PRO A 132 9.36 5.43 -2.08
CA PRO A 132 9.51 6.61 -1.24
C PRO A 132 8.41 6.65 -0.17
N ALA A 133 8.81 6.71 1.11
CA ALA A 133 7.87 6.68 2.23
C ALA A 133 6.79 7.80 2.15
N TYR A 134 7.11 8.92 1.50
CA TYR A 134 6.15 10.01 1.27
C TYR A 134 4.97 9.62 0.35
N PHE A 135 5.19 8.70 -0.60
CA PHE A 135 4.11 8.15 -1.43
C PHE A 135 3.20 7.23 -0.61
N ALA A 136 3.79 6.39 0.25
CA ALA A 136 3.02 5.53 1.14
C ALA A 136 2.11 6.34 2.09
N VAL A 137 2.65 7.36 2.77
CA VAL A 137 1.85 8.19 3.70
C VAL A 137 0.74 8.94 2.96
N THR A 138 0.97 9.34 1.71
CA THR A 138 -0.04 9.99 0.88
C THR A 138 -1.22 9.06 0.58
N GLU A 139 -0.96 7.79 0.22
CA GLU A 139 -2.03 6.81 0.00
C GLU A 139 -2.77 6.45 1.30
N ILE A 140 -2.03 6.23 2.39
CA ILE A 140 -2.62 5.97 3.71
C ILE A 140 -3.58 7.09 4.10
N ARG A 141 -3.17 8.35 3.92
CA ARG A 141 -3.96 9.53 4.35
C ARG A 141 -5.14 9.85 3.44
N LYS A 142 -5.16 9.33 2.21
CA LYS A 142 -6.37 9.34 1.37
C LYS A 142 -7.44 8.38 1.90
N LEU A 143 -7.04 7.21 2.38
CA LEU A 143 -7.95 6.20 2.94
C LEU A 143 -8.35 6.51 4.39
N TYR A 144 -7.42 7.03 5.17
CA TYR A 144 -7.60 7.40 6.57
C TYR A 144 -7.31 8.90 6.74
N PRO A 145 -8.26 9.75 6.32
CA PRO A 145 -8.14 11.20 6.49
C PRO A 145 -8.08 11.58 7.97
N GLU A 146 -7.75 12.84 8.23
CA GLU A 146 -7.53 13.33 9.58
C GLU A 146 -8.75 13.14 10.49
N GLY A 147 -8.54 12.44 11.61
CA GLY A 147 -9.59 12.13 12.59
C GLY A 147 -10.30 10.79 12.36
N MET A 148 -10.04 10.10 11.24
CA MET A 148 -10.52 8.75 11.02
C MET A 148 -9.59 7.73 11.69
N LEU A 149 -10.17 6.75 12.39
CA LEU A 149 -9.42 5.64 12.95
C LEU A 149 -9.04 4.65 11.84
N SER A 150 -7.77 4.22 11.86
CA SER A 150 -7.30 3.14 11.00
C SER A 150 -7.97 1.81 11.36
N HIS A 151 -8.07 0.92 10.38
CA HIS A 151 -8.61 -0.43 10.58
C HIS A 151 -7.85 -1.17 11.69
N TRP A 152 -8.56 -1.95 12.52
CA TRP A 152 -8.02 -2.61 13.72
C TRP A 152 -6.78 -3.49 13.44
N LEU A 153 -6.74 -4.14 12.27
CA LEU A 153 -5.64 -5.00 11.85
C LEU A 153 -4.32 -4.22 11.63
N LEU A 154 -4.40 -2.97 11.19
CA LEU A 154 -3.24 -2.14 10.83
C LEU A 154 -2.99 -1.00 11.81
N GLY A 155 -3.76 -0.93 12.91
CA GLY A 155 -3.91 0.25 13.75
C GLY A 155 -2.59 0.91 14.17
N SER A 156 -1.77 0.18 14.94
CA SER A 156 -0.47 0.69 15.39
C SER A 156 0.49 0.94 14.24
N LEU A 157 0.59 0.00 13.30
CA LEU A 157 1.49 0.09 12.14
C LEU A 157 1.28 1.39 11.34
N ILE A 158 0.02 1.69 11.01
CA ILE A 158 -0.33 2.92 10.28
C ILE A 158 -0.12 4.15 11.14
N SER A 159 -0.52 4.12 12.41
CA SER A 159 -0.38 5.28 13.30
C SER A 159 1.09 5.66 13.48
N ASP A 160 1.95 4.69 13.80
CA ASP A 160 3.38 4.90 14.02
C ASP A 160 4.08 5.37 12.73
N PHE A 161 3.71 4.78 11.59
CA PHE A 161 4.24 5.20 10.29
C PHE A 161 3.82 6.63 9.94
N VAL A 162 2.56 7.00 10.13
CA VAL A 162 2.08 8.37 9.90
C VAL A 162 2.76 9.34 10.85
N ASP A 163 2.84 9.04 12.15
CA ASP A 163 3.45 9.91 13.15
C ASP A 163 4.93 10.17 12.89
N SER A 164 5.64 9.24 12.25
CA SER A 164 7.03 9.47 11.81
C SER A 164 7.21 10.63 10.80
N PHE A 165 6.11 11.11 10.18
CA PHE A 165 6.11 12.29 9.32
C PHE A 165 5.77 13.60 10.04
N ARG A 166 5.49 13.58 11.35
CA ARG A 166 5.28 14.82 12.13
C ARG A 166 6.43 15.82 12.00
N PRO A 167 7.72 15.42 12.09
CA PRO A 167 8.83 16.36 11.89
C PRO A 167 8.75 17.05 10.52
N THR A 168 8.43 16.29 9.47
CA THR A 168 8.25 16.84 8.10
C THR A 168 7.08 17.81 8.03
N ALA A 169 5.96 17.52 8.70
CA ALA A 169 4.83 18.44 8.78
C ALA A 169 5.21 19.75 9.51
N ARG A 170 6.00 19.65 10.59
CA ARG A 170 6.49 20.80 11.37
C ARG A 170 7.42 21.70 10.55
N ILE A 171 8.34 21.13 9.77
CA ILE A 171 9.22 21.89 8.88
C ILE A 171 8.40 22.66 7.82
N ASN A 172 7.29 22.08 7.37
CA ASN A 172 6.37 22.70 6.41
C ASN A 172 5.29 23.58 7.08
N SER A 173 5.43 23.88 8.37
CA SER A 173 4.47 24.67 9.14
C SER A 173 5.09 25.95 9.66
N ILE A 174 4.31 27.04 9.64
CA ILE A 174 4.70 28.29 10.29
C ILE A 174 4.36 28.17 11.78
N CYS A 175 5.37 28.33 12.64
CA CYS A 175 5.18 28.32 14.09
C CYS A 175 4.19 29.42 14.51
N GLY A 176 3.16 29.05 15.27
CA GLY A 176 2.16 30.00 15.76
C GLY A 176 1.30 30.65 14.68
N ARG A 177 1.20 30.07 13.47
CA ARG A 177 0.44 30.66 12.33
C ARG A 177 -0.98 31.10 12.70
N CYS A 178 -1.67 30.33 13.53
CA CYS A 178 -3.04 30.64 13.96
C CYS A 178 -3.15 31.90 14.82
N ASN A 179 -2.04 32.37 15.41
CA ASN A 179 -1.98 33.56 16.25
C ASN A 179 -1.41 34.78 15.52
N LEU A 180 -0.92 34.60 14.29
CA LEU A 180 -0.51 35.72 13.45
C LEU A 180 -1.78 36.44 12.96
N LEU A 181 -1.78 37.76 13.02
CA LEU A 181 -2.87 38.61 12.53
C LEU A 181 -2.34 39.59 11.47
N PRO A 182 -3.04 39.79 10.34
CA PRO A 182 -2.64 40.80 9.37
C PRO A 182 -3.01 42.20 9.87
N VAL A 183 -2.23 43.20 9.46
CA VAL A 183 -2.72 44.58 9.42
C VAL A 183 -3.66 44.71 8.24
N VAL A 184 -4.91 45.05 8.51
CA VAL A 184 -5.95 45.14 7.46
C VAL A 184 -5.65 46.31 6.55
N ASN A 185 -5.47 46.03 5.26
CA ASN A 185 -5.36 47.03 4.21
C ASN A 185 -6.22 46.59 3.02
N ASN A 186 -6.97 47.52 2.45
CA ASN A 186 -7.82 47.29 1.27
C ASN A 186 -7.10 47.66 -0.05
N SER A 187 -5.88 48.16 0.04
CA SER A 187 -5.07 48.55 -1.12
C SER A 187 -3.98 47.52 -1.37
N GLY A 188 -4.06 46.80 -2.49
CA GLY A 188 -3.05 45.83 -2.95
C GLY A 188 -3.60 44.42 -3.18
N ALA A 189 -2.75 43.54 -3.73
CA ALA A 189 -3.09 42.13 -3.91
C ALA A 189 -3.12 41.39 -2.56
N ILE A 190 -4.13 40.55 -2.35
CA ILE A 190 -4.26 39.76 -1.13
C ILE A 190 -3.12 38.73 -1.03
N CYS A 191 -2.47 38.66 0.13
CA CYS A 191 -1.42 37.69 0.37
C CYS A 191 -2.02 36.28 0.56
N ASN A 192 -1.49 35.30 -0.17
CA ASN A 192 -1.95 33.89 -0.10
C ASN A 192 -1.86 33.28 1.31
N SER A 193 -1.03 33.84 2.20
CA SER A 193 -0.89 33.39 3.58
C SER A 193 -2.19 33.47 4.39
N TRP A 194 -3.11 34.37 4.02
CA TRP A 194 -4.39 34.60 4.69
C TRP A 194 -5.58 33.99 3.95
N LYS A 195 -5.33 33.31 2.83
CA LYS A 195 -6.40 32.64 2.09
C LYS A 195 -6.83 31.39 2.82
N LEU A 196 -8.12 31.30 3.09
CA LEU A 196 -8.78 30.13 3.66
C LEU A 196 -9.59 29.40 2.59
N ASP A 197 -9.80 28.10 2.82
CA ASP A 197 -10.81 27.35 2.09
C ASP A 197 -12.22 27.87 2.47
N PRO A 198 -13.08 28.22 1.50
CA PRO A 198 -14.37 28.84 1.78
C PRO A 198 -15.38 27.90 2.45
N THR A 199 -15.17 26.58 2.37
CA THR A 199 -16.10 25.59 2.95
C THR A 199 -15.70 25.14 4.34
N THR A 200 -14.40 24.99 4.60
CA THR A 200 -13.86 24.45 5.84
C THR A 200 -13.25 25.50 6.75
N LEU A 201 -13.01 26.72 6.24
CA LEU A 201 -12.32 27.82 6.92
C LEU A 201 -10.92 27.42 7.42
N ARG A 202 -10.28 26.45 6.76
CA ARG A 202 -8.93 25.98 7.06
C ARG A 202 -7.92 26.57 6.09
N PHE A 203 -6.67 26.67 6.53
CA PHE A 203 -5.58 26.98 5.62
C PHE A 203 -5.39 25.86 4.59
N PRO A 204 -5.16 26.18 3.32
CA PRO A 204 -4.77 25.17 2.33
C PRO A 204 -3.37 24.65 2.67
N LEU A 205 -3.28 23.42 3.16
CA LEU A 205 -2.04 22.74 3.52
C LEU A 205 -1.47 22.00 2.30
N ARG A 206 -0.14 21.87 2.23
CA ARG A 206 0.53 21.21 1.10
C ARG A 206 0.68 19.71 1.36
N GLY A 207 0.06 18.90 0.52
CA GLY A 207 0.15 17.44 0.63
C GLY A 207 -0.62 16.88 1.83
N MET A 208 -0.49 15.58 2.05
CA MET A 208 -1.29 14.82 3.02
C MET A 208 -0.50 14.49 4.30
N LEU A 209 0.29 15.43 4.80
CA LEU A 209 1.10 15.24 6.01
C LEU A 209 0.24 15.31 7.30
N PRO A 210 0.71 14.71 8.41
CA PRO A 210 0.05 14.82 9.72
C PRO A 210 0.36 16.17 10.37
N TYR A 211 -0.28 17.22 9.85
CA TYR A 211 -0.22 18.55 10.44
C TYR A 211 -0.87 18.57 11.82
N ASP A 212 -0.47 19.54 12.65
CA ASP A 212 -1.06 19.66 13.98
C ASP A 212 -2.49 20.17 13.90
N LYS A 213 -3.32 19.58 14.75
CA LYS A 213 -4.67 20.07 14.98
C LYS A 213 -4.59 21.45 15.60
N VAL A 214 -4.98 22.45 14.84
CA VAL A 214 -5.29 23.76 15.39
C VAL A 214 -6.62 23.63 16.13
N PRO A 215 -6.73 24.00 17.41
CA PRO A 215 -7.97 23.87 18.17
C PRO A 215 -9.15 24.57 17.45
N LEU A 216 -10.32 23.94 17.43
CA LEU A 216 -11.55 24.48 16.83
C LEU A 216 -12.06 25.77 17.52
N SER A 217 -11.57 26.10 18.72
CA SER A 217 -11.77 27.42 19.34
C SER A 217 -11.08 28.56 18.56
N THR A 218 -10.22 28.19 17.62
CA THR A 218 -9.49 29.05 16.67
C THR A 218 -9.83 28.73 15.21
N SER A 219 -11.00 28.11 14.93
CA SER A 219 -11.72 28.51 13.72
C SER A 219 -11.70 30.04 13.75
N GLN A 220 -11.14 30.67 12.70
CA GLN A 220 -11.06 32.14 12.63
C GLN A 220 -12.48 32.69 12.48
N ASN A 221 -13.24 32.59 13.57
CA ASN A 221 -14.55 33.16 13.78
C ASN A 221 -14.28 34.65 13.99
N TYR A 222 -14.15 35.35 12.88
CA TYR A 222 -14.43 36.78 12.82
C TYR A 222 -15.94 36.95 12.62
#